data_AF-A0A518BFL4-F1
#
_entry.id   AF-A0A518BFL4-F1
#
_cell.length_a   1.000
_cell.length_b   1.000
_cell.length_c   1.000
_cell.angle_alpha   90.00
_cell.angle_beta   90.00
_cell.angle_gamma   90.00
#
_symmetry.space_group_name_H-M   'P 1'
#
loop_
_entity.id
_entity.type
_entity.pdbx_description
1 polymer ?
#
loop_
_entity_poly.entity_id
_entity_poly.type
_entity_poly.pdbx_seq_one_letter_code
_entity_poly.pdbx_strand_id
1 'polypeptide(L)'
;MQERDLLDELLRGELTESEAYAWLDLVMESSVLPKSLELVEMSPAEWSAFTRGLPLLVLASWRIEGWPAECVDCGVEVDIDGLNWVPIRDAEERSGFGLVHPGCR
;
A
#
# COMPACT_ATOMS: atom_id res chain seq x y z
N MET A 1 7.16 -0.81 21.65
CA MET A 1 6.84 -1.49 20.37
C MET A 1 8.07 -1.37 19.50
N GLN A 2 8.51 -2.45 18.87
CA GLN A 2 9.69 -2.43 17.99
C GLN A 2 9.24 -2.05 16.57
N GLU A 3 10.11 -1.33 15.85
CA GLU A 3 9.94 -1.04 14.42
C GLU A 3 10.06 -2.34 13.63
N ARG A 4 9.20 -2.54 12.63
CA ARG A 4 9.19 -3.70 11.74
C ARG A 4 8.84 -3.26 10.34
N ASP A 5 9.60 -3.72 9.36
CA ASP A 5 9.22 -3.58 7.97
C ASP A 5 8.19 -4.65 7.60
N LEU A 6 6.91 -4.31 7.75
CA LEU A 6 5.82 -5.25 7.51
C LEU A 6 5.79 -5.76 6.07
N LEU A 7 6.08 -4.92 5.08
CA LEU A 7 5.97 -5.33 3.68
C LEU A 7 7.16 -6.20 3.27
N ASP A 8 8.36 -5.92 3.79
CA ASP A 8 9.54 -6.77 3.55
C ASP A 8 9.43 -8.13 4.26
N GLU A 9 8.94 -8.16 5.50
CA GLU A 9 8.68 -9.42 6.21
C GLU A 9 7.61 -10.28 5.51
N LEU A 10 6.58 -9.66 4.92
CA LEU A 10 5.60 -10.34 4.06
C LEU A 10 6.24 -10.93 2.80
N LEU A 11 7.12 -10.17 2.13
CA LEU A 11 7.81 -10.62 0.91
C LEU A 11 8.74 -11.80 1.18
N ARG A 12 9.37 -11.84 2.35
CA ARG A 12 10.25 -12.93 2.80
C ARG A 12 9.49 -14.16 3.28
N GLY A 13 8.17 -14.04 3.45
CA GLY A 13 7.33 -15.09 4.05
C GLY A 13 7.61 -15.29 5.55
N GLU A 14 8.20 -14.29 6.21
CA GLU A 14 8.42 -14.27 7.66
C GLU A 14 7.13 -13.93 8.41
N LEU A 15 6.20 -13.26 7.74
CA LEU A 15 4.83 -13.05 8.17
C LEU A 15 3.85 -13.59 7.12
N THR A 16 2.74 -14.14 7.60
CA THR A 16 1.55 -14.31 6.78
C THR A 16 0.78 -12.99 6.67
N GLU A 17 -0.04 -12.85 5.63
CA GLU A 17 -0.87 -11.66 5.44
C GLU A 17 -1.78 -11.39 6.66
N SER A 18 -2.37 -12.44 7.24
CA SER A 18 -3.19 -12.32 8.45
C SER A 18 -2.41 -11.83 9.68
N GLU A 19 -1.17 -12.26 9.85
CA GLU A 19 -0.31 -11.77 10.96
C GLU A 19 0.10 -10.31 10.76
N ALA A 20 0.37 -9.90 9.51
CA ALA A 20 0.67 -8.50 9.20
C ALA A 20 -0.53 -7.57 9.47
N TYR A 21 -1.75 -7.99 9.10
CA TYR A 21 -2.97 -7.26 9.44
C TYR A 21 -3.17 -7.15 10.96
N ALA A 22 -2.99 -8.24 11.70
CA ALA A 22 -3.11 -8.22 13.16
C ALA A 22 -2.08 -7.25 13.80
N TRP A 23 -0.88 -7.15 13.25
CA TRP A 23 0.12 -6.16 13.70
C TRP A 23 -0.31 -4.72 13.40
N LEU A 24 -0.86 -4.47 12.20
CA LEU A 24 -1.40 -3.16 11.84
C LEU A 24 -2.53 -2.73 12.76
N ASP A 25 -3.45 -3.65 13.07
CA ASP A 25 -4.54 -3.37 14.02
C ASP A 25 -3.99 -2.95 15.37
N LEU A 26 -2.98 -3.65 15.91
CA LEU A 26 -2.31 -3.26 17.16
C LEU A 26 -1.64 -1.89 17.08
N VAL A 27 -0.99 -1.57 15.96
CA VAL A 27 -0.36 -0.27 15.74
C VAL A 27 -1.41 0.84 15.66
N MET A 28 -2.51 0.63 14.94
CA MET A 28 -3.60 1.59 14.78
C MET A 28 -4.39 1.83 16.07
N GLU A 29 -4.60 0.78 16.88
CA GLU A 29 -5.27 0.87 18.17
C GLU A 29 -4.40 1.54 19.25
N SER A 30 -3.08 1.57 19.04
CA SER A 30 -2.16 2.20 19.98
C SER A 30 -2.26 3.74 19.92
N SER A 31 -2.27 4.40 21.08
CA SER A 31 -2.37 5.85 21.22
C SER A 31 -1.10 6.63 20.81
N VAL A 32 -0.18 6.01 20.05
CA VAL A 32 1.11 6.57 19.62
C VAL A 32 1.09 7.18 18.21
N LEU A 33 -0.09 7.51 17.67
CA LEU A 33 -0.17 8.44 16.52
C LEU A 33 0.60 9.73 16.87
N PRO A 34 1.61 10.15 16.06
CA PRO A 34 1.82 9.88 14.63
C PRO A 34 2.90 8.83 14.28
N LYS A 35 3.45 8.09 15.25
CA LYS A 35 4.56 7.13 15.06
C LYS A 35 4.17 5.86 14.31
N SER A 36 2.91 5.68 13.95
CA SER A 36 2.41 4.47 13.29
C SER A 36 3.13 4.16 11.99
N LEU A 37 3.52 5.17 11.21
CA LEU A 37 4.29 5.02 9.97
C LEU A 37 5.71 4.50 10.22
N GLU A 38 6.38 5.04 11.25
CA GLU A 38 7.74 4.62 11.65
C GLU A 38 7.73 3.16 12.13
N LEU A 39 6.66 2.75 12.82
CA LEU A 39 6.54 1.41 13.41
C LEU A 39 6.33 0.29 12.38
N VAL A 40 5.85 0.62 11.18
CA VAL A 40 5.56 -0.34 10.10
C VAL A 40 6.44 -0.15 8.86
N GLU A 41 7.37 0.81 8.92
CA GLU A 41 8.27 1.22 7.83
C GLU A 41 7.58 1.37 6.47
N MET A 42 6.39 1.97 6.46
CA MET A 42 5.68 2.33 5.23
C MET A 42 5.94 3.80 4.88
N SER A 43 6.21 4.04 3.60
CA SER A 43 6.19 5.39 3.02
C SER A 43 4.78 5.99 3.07
N PRO A 44 4.63 7.32 2.95
CA PRO A 44 3.32 7.96 2.87
C PRO A 44 2.42 7.41 1.75
N ALA A 45 3.00 7.11 0.58
CA ALA A 45 2.28 6.52 -0.55
C ALA A 45 1.77 5.12 -0.22
N GLU A 46 2.62 4.29 0.39
CA GLU A 46 2.26 2.93 0.79
C GLU A 46 1.14 2.91 1.83
N TRP A 47 1.28 3.73 2.87
CA TRP A 47 0.23 3.91 3.87
C TRP A 47 -1.07 4.43 3.24
N SER A 48 -0.97 5.37 2.29
CA SER A 48 -2.14 5.89 1.60
C SER A 48 -2.82 4.83 0.72
N ALA A 49 -2.07 3.95 0.05
CA ALA A 49 -2.64 2.85 -0.71
C ALA A 49 -3.37 1.87 0.21
N PHE A 50 -2.73 1.49 1.32
CA PHE A 50 -3.30 0.59 2.32
C PHE A 50 -4.62 1.15 2.89
N THR A 51 -4.61 2.40 3.35
CA THR A 51 -5.81 3.05 3.91
C THR A 51 -6.92 3.27 2.87
N ARG A 52 -6.59 3.23 1.57
CA ARG A 52 -7.55 3.24 0.44
C ARG A 52 -8.01 1.84 0.02
N GLY A 53 -7.62 0.80 0.75
CA GLY A 53 -8.10 -0.57 0.57
C GLY A 53 -7.24 -1.46 -0.33
N LEU A 54 -6.00 -1.07 -0.62
CA LEU A 54 -5.07 -1.95 -1.32
C LEU A 54 -4.61 -3.09 -0.39
N PRO A 55 -4.66 -4.37 -0.83
CA PRO A 55 -4.15 -5.49 -0.02
C PRO A 55 -2.66 -5.37 0.26
N LEU A 56 -2.22 -5.83 1.44
CA LEU A 56 -0.81 -5.74 1.84
C LEU A 56 0.11 -6.52 0.91
N LEU A 57 -0.30 -7.70 0.45
CA LEU A 57 0.50 -8.47 -0.51
C LEU A 57 0.68 -7.77 -1.85
N VAL A 58 -0.36 -7.06 -2.32
CA VAL A 58 -0.29 -6.27 -3.55
C VAL A 58 0.64 -5.08 -3.36
N LEU A 59 0.51 -4.39 -2.23
CA LEU A 59 1.38 -3.27 -1.89
C LEU A 59 2.85 -3.70 -1.76
N ALA A 60 3.11 -4.83 -1.12
CA ALA A 60 4.42 -5.42 -1.01
C ALA A 60 5.01 -5.78 -2.40
N SER A 61 4.18 -6.30 -3.30
CA SER A 61 4.56 -6.52 -4.70
C SER A 61 4.95 -5.21 -5.39
N TRP A 62 4.15 -4.14 -5.27
CA TRP A 62 4.48 -2.84 -5.89
C TRP A 62 5.77 -2.22 -5.34
N ARG A 63 6.11 -2.46 -4.08
CA ARG A 63 7.39 -2.02 -3.50
C ARG A 63 8.60 -2.59 -4.26
N ILE A 64 8.53 -3.84 -4.72
CA ILE A 64 9.65 -4.49 -5.43
C ILE A 64 9.54 -4.37 -6.95
N GLU A 65 8.33 -4.39 -7.51
CA GLU A 65 8.09 -4.40 -8.95
C GLU A 65 7.94 -3.00 -9.54
N GLY A 66 7.73 -2.00 -8.68
CA GLY A 66 7.35 -0.64 -9.07
C GLY A 66 5.84 -0.43 -8.97
N TRP A 67 5.48 0.84 -8.77
CA TRP A 67 4.09 1.28 -8.77
C TRP A 67 3.55 1.40 -10.20
N PRO A 68 2.23 1.25 -10.42
CA PRO A 68 1.61 1.63 -11.67
C PRO A 68 1.91 3.10 -11.98
N ALA A 69 2.51 3.35 -13.14
CA ALA A 69 2.95 4.69 -13.53
C ALA A 69 1.86 5.50 -14.25
N GLU A 70 0.83 4.83 -14.77
CA GLU A 70 -0.23 5.44 -15.58
C GLU A 70 -1.61 5.14 -15.00
N CYS A 71 -2.55 6.07 -15.18
CA CYS A 71 -3.94 5.91 -14.79
C CYS A 71 -4.62 4.93 -15.74
N VAL A 72 -5.20 3.85 -15.21
CA VAL A 72 -5.80 2.80 -16.05
C VAL A 72 -6.99 3.29 -16.88
N ASP A 73 -7.66 4.38 -16.46
CA ASP A 73 -8.81 4.93 -17.17
C ASP A 73 -8.42 5.92 -18.29
N CYS A 74 -7.36 6.73 -18.11
CA CYS A 74 -7.01 7.80 -19.05
C CYS A 74 -5.62 7.69 -19.68
N GLY A 75 -4.79 6.75 -19.24
CA GLY A 75 -3.41 6.55 -19.71
C GLY A 75 -2.43 7.67 -19.37
N VAL A 76 -2.82 8.64 -18.54
CA VAL A 76 -1.95 9.73 -18.11
C VAL A 76 -1.15 9.30 -16.87
N GLU A 77 0.10 9.76 -16.79
CA GLU A 77 1.00 9.52 -15.66
C GLU A 77 0.36 9.86 -14.31
N VAL A 78 0.57 8.98 -13.32
CA VAL A 78 0.10 9.16 -11.95
C VAL A 78 1.25 9.63 -11.07
N ASP A 79 1.08 10.80 -10.43
CA ASP A 79 1.99 11.28 -9.40
C ASP A 79 1.74 10.53 -8.07
N ILE A 80 2.56 9.50 -7.82
CA ILE A 80 2.47 8.65 -6.62
C ILE A 80 2.66 9.47 -5.35
N ASP A 81 3.65 10.36 -5.33
CA ASP A 81 4.01 11.16 -4.15
C ASP A 81 2.99 12.26 -3.88
N GLY A 82 2.31 12.75 -4.93
CA GLY A 82 1.21 13.71 -4.82
C GLY A 82 -0.05 13.14 -4.16
N LEU A 83 -0.12 11.82 -3.95
CA LEU A 83 -1.24 11.09 -3.33
C LEU A 83 -2.61 11.32 -4.00
N ASN A 84 -2.64 11.94 -5.18
CA ASN A 84 -3.87 12.29 -5.90
C ASN A 84 -4.27 11.16 -6.87
N TRP A 85 -4.53 9.99 -6.30
CA TRP A 85 -4.87 8.75 -7.01
C TRP A 85 -5.68 7.83 -6.11
N VAL A 86 -6.37 6.86 -6.71
CA VAL A 86 -7.16 5.85 -6.00
C VAL A 86 -6.77 4.47 -6.53
N PRO A 87 -6.42 3.51 -5.65
CA PRO A 87 -6.21 2.14 -6.08
C PRO A 87 -7.56 1.51 -6.47
N ILE A 88 -7.58 0.80 -7.59
CA ILE A 88 -8.76 0.06 -8.04
C ILE A 88 -8.39 -1.36 -8.42
N ARG A 89 -9.37 -2.27 -8.35
CA ARG A 89 -9.22 -3.59 -8.95
C ARG A 89 -9.23 -3.46 -10.46
N ASP A 90 -8.23 -4.06 -11.08
CA ASP A 90 -8.10 -4.16 -12.53
C ASP A 90 -7.53 -5.54 -12.87
N ALA A 91 -8.28 -6.34 -13.64
CA ALA A 91 -7.86 -7.69 -13.99
C ALA A 91 -6.79 -7.73 -15.09
N GLU A 92 -6.58 -6.62 -15.81
CA GLU A 92 -5.54 -6.52 -16.84
C GLU A 92 -4.16 -6.22 -16.23
N GLU A 93 -4.14 -5.61 -15.04
CA GLU A 93 -2.92 -5.36 -14.28
C GLU A 93 -2.32 -6.64 -13.69
N ARG A 94 -0.99 -6.73 -13.70
CA ARG A 94 -0.27 -7.93 -13.24
C ARG A 94 -0.57 -8.28 -11.79
N SER A 95 -0.75 -7.27 -10.94
CA SER A 95 -1.09 -7.44 -9.52
C SER A 95 -2.60 -7.59 -9.27
N GLY A 96 -3.44 -7.48 -10.31
CA GLY A 96 -4.89 -7.40 -10.19
C GLY A 96 -5.41 -6.04 -9.70
N PHE A 97 -4.54 -5.03 -9.62
CA PHE A 97 -4.85 -3.68 -9.19
C PHE A 97 -4.08 -2.65 -10.00
N GLY A 98 -4.72 -1.50 -10.23
CA GLY A 98 -4.12 -0.32 -10.87
C GLY A 98 -4.44 0.95 -10.09
N LEU A 99 -4.04 2.09 -10.64
CA LEU A 99 -4.31 3.42 -10.09
C LEU A 99 -5.20 4.22 -11.04
N VAL A 100 -6.07 5.06 -10.48
CA VAL A 100 -6.84 6.05 -11.23
C VAL A 100 -6.71 7.45 -10.65
N HIS A 101 -6.74 8.47 -11.50
CA HIS A 101 -6.88 9.85 -11.05
C HIS A 101 -8.26 10.08 -10.42
N PRO A 102 -8.36 10.93 -9.39
CA PRO A 102 -9.63 11.39 -8.86
C PRO A 102 -10.44 12.08 -9.97
N GLY A 103 -11.64 11.57 -10.22
CA GLY A 103 -12.53 12.05 -11.28
C GLY A 103 -12.40 11.32 -12.62
N CYS A 104 -11.51 10.34 -12.76
CA CYS A 104 -11.46 9.48 -13.95
C CYS A 104 -12.54 8.37 -14.00
N ARG A 105 -13.55 8.40 -13.11
CA ARG A 105 -14.71 7.50 -13.11
C ARG A 105 -16.02 8.25 -12.98
#